data_AF-A0A6J4IX56-F1
#
_entry.id   AF-A0A6J4IX56-F1
#
_cell.length_a   1.000
_cell.length_b   1.000
_cell.length_c   1.000
_cell.angle_alpha   90.00
_cell.angle_beta   90.00
_cell.angle_gamma   90.00
#
_symmetry.space_group_name_H-M   'P 1'
#
loop_
_entity.id
_entity.type
_entity.pdbx_description
1 polymer ?
#
loop_
_entity_poly.entity_id
_entity_poly.type
_entity_poly.pdbx_seq_one_letter_code
_entity_poly.pdbx_strand_id
1 'polypeptide(L)'
;MGVDAVIVPRPMAVAALAVTGGEVRVTNTGPTDDEYSFTIDRESAQWGWVTPPTVVVPPGGEGSVKVLFRLPKSPKPPAGPLPFTVTVTSVRDKSVSTVAEGIVDVAPISDVVATLNPTTAQGSGPSHHTVALSNRGNIPVRARLSANDPDGHLDFDLEPVTLEAAPGTTASANLRVTPRRALRRGTAERAFEVVAQAEGQEPLTVGGRFTQEGTGVGRTPVIVAVVVVAVLVLAIAAMAMAGGDDEPETSTAAGSAAPPAGEDPACPARGHDNRDRGTTGALPFNYSFLFTTPDGCKPLRFNPCEPIHFIINPADAPPGGVEDVREGFRRIAEAGGYTFVDDGLTDSDRFDFGRQAYNPARYGERWAPIVVSWARLGSQGRNDVVIAGMGNGQVVDGAIVTGMLNLNVDARTDISRETPIPNGYGEGISWGRVILHELGHVFGLGHVESKNAIMHEALLEQTRSLTGYGVGDNQAWRLIGRQAGCTETPAPRQVPPIGGTRVGTTTTTAAR
;
A
#
# COMPACT_ATOMS: atom_id res chain seq x y z
N MET A 1 25.17 -33.85 13.67
CA MET A 1 24.40 -33.49 12.47
C MET A 1 24.99 -32.20 11.94
N GLY A 2 25.07 -32.04 10.62
CA GLY A 2 25.65 -30.86 10.00
C GLY A 2 24.92 -30.55 8.70
N VAL A 3 24.99 -29.30 8.27
CA VAL A 3 24.34 -28.82 7.05
C VAL A 3 25.19 -27.73 6.42
N ASP A 4 25.39 -27.84 5.12
CA ASP A 4 26.01 -26.79 4.30
C ASP A 4 25.00 -26.28 3.28
N ALA A 5 25.07 -25.00 2.93
CA ALA A 5 24.16 -24.42 1.94
C ALA A 5 24.82 -23.31 1.11
N VAL A 6 24.42 -23.21 -0.16
CA VAL A 6 24.91 -22.20 -1.11
C VAL A 6 23.78 -21.67 -1.99
N ILE A 7 23.88 -20.41 -2.42
CA ILE A 7 22.93 -19.77 -3.35
C ILE A 7 23.53 -19.68 -4.75
N VAL A 8 22.77 -20.08 -5.76
CA VAL A 8 23.19 -20.10 -7.18
C VAL A 8 22.06 -19.60 -8.10
N PRO A 9 22.30 -18.66 -9.03
CA PRO A 9 23.56 -17.95 -9.25
C PRO A 9 23.80 -16.84 -8.21
N ARG A 10 25.04 -16.34 -8.15
CA ARG A 10 25.42 -15.15 -7.35
C ARG A 10 26.28 -14.24 -8.24
N PRO A 11 25.85 -13.00 -8.56
CA PRO A 11 24.58 -12.36 -8.20
C PRO A 11 23.39 -12.82 -9.05
N MET A 12 22.17 -12.52 -8.60
CA MET A 12 20.91 -12.71 -9.35
C MET A 12 20.37 -11.36 -9.83
N ALA A 13 20.26 -11.17 -11.15
CA ALA A 13 19.63 -9.97 -11.71
C ALA A 13 18.11 -10.01 -11.50
N VAL A 14 17.56 -8.96 -10.88
CA VAL A 14 16.13 -8.84 -10.62
C VAL A 14 15.60 -7.52 -11.15
N ALA A 15 14.75 -7.60 -12.18
CA ALA A 15 14.00 -6.47 -12.70
C ALA A 15 12.73 -6.24 -11.88
N ALA A 16 12.26 -5.00 -11.84
CA ALA A 16 10.98 -4.66 -11.22
C ALA A 16 9.83 -5.45 -11.85
N LEU A 17 8.87 -5.86 -11.02
CA LEU A 17 7.63 -6.58 -11.37
C LEU A 17 7.81 -8.00 -11.94
N ALA A 18 9.01 -8.37 -12.38
CA ALA A 18 9.35 -9.72 -12.79
C ALA A 18 9.55 -10.63 -11.57
N VAL A 19 9.17 -11.90 -11.71
CA VAL A 19 9.55 -12.94 -10.75
C VAL A 19 10.84 -13.57 -11.27
N THR A 20 11.96 -13.27 -10.62
CA THR A 20 13.26 -13.88 -10.95
C THR A 20 13.95 -14.36 -9.68
N GLY A 21 14.91 -15.27 -9.82
CA GLY A 21 15.56 -15.86 -8.65
C GLY A 21 16.50 -16.98 -9.03
N GLY A 22 16.87 -17.76 -8.02
CA GLY A 22 17.86 -18.82 -8.11
C GLY A 22 17.50 -19.99 -7.22
N GLU A 23 18.50 -20.79 -6.91
CA GLU A 23 18.39 -21.97 -6.07
C GLU A 23 19.20 -21.78 -4.79
N VAL A 24 18.64 -22.21 -3.67
CA VAL A 24 19.40 -22.54 -2.48
C VAL A 24 19.65 -24.04 -2.53
N ARG A 25 20.91 -24.44 -2.64
CA ARG A 25 21.34 -25.83 -2.59
C ARG A 25 21.81 -26.14 -1.18
N VAL A 26 21.32 -27.25 -0.63
CA VAL A 26 21.64 -27.72 0.71
C VAL A 26 22.28 -29.10 0.64
N THR A 27 23.30 -29.34 1.46
CA THR A 27 23.97 -30.63 1.59
C THR A 27 23.83 -31.11 3.03
N ASN A 28 23.31 -32.32 3.22
CA ASN A 28 23.23 -32.94 4.55
C ASN A 28 24.58 -33.60 4.88
N THR A 29 25.33 -33.03 5.82
CA THR A 29 26.61 -33.59 6.28
C THR A 29 26.45 -34.49 7.52
N GLY A 30 25.22 -34.74 7.95
CA GLY A 30 24.86 -35.67 9.01
C GLY A 30 24.77 -37.13 8.54
N PRO A 31 24.72 -38.10 9.50
CA PRO A 31 24.69 -39.53 9.20
C PRO A 31 23.28 -40.10 8.93
N THR A 32 22.23 -39.28 9.02
CA THR A 32 20.82 -39.67 8.89
C THR A 32 20.08 -38.69 8.00
N ASP A 33 19.05 -39.15 7.28
CA ASP A 33 18.12 -38.30 6.54
C ASP A 33 17.62 -37.17 7.43
N ASP A 34 17.57 -35.95 6.92
CA ASP A 34 17.06 -34.79 7.65
C ASP A 34 16.15 -33.95 6.77
N GLU A 35 15.25 -33.21 7.40
CA GLU A 35 14.42 -32.22 6.73
C GLU A 35 14.94 -30.84 7.09
N TYR A 36 15.17 -29.98 6.09
CA TYR A 36 15.65 -28.62 6.31
C TYR A 36 14.59 -27.60 5.94
N SER A 37 14.36 -26.63 6.84
CA SER A 37 13.55 -25.44 6.59
C SER A 37 14.40 -24.26 6.13
N PHE A 38 13.87 -23.44 5.24
CA PHE A 38 14.56 -22.29 4.66
C PHE A 38 13.82 -20.99 4.99
N THR A 39 14.52 -20.02 5.55
CA THR A 39 13.96 -18.71 5.89
C THR A 39 14.84 -17.61 5.30
N ILE A 40 14.25 -16.75 4.48
CA ILE A 40 14.91 -15.53 3.97
C ILE A 40 14.91 -14.45 5.06
N ASP A 41 15.94 -13.62 5.12
CA ASP A 41 16.00 -12.51 6.09
C ASP A 41 14.81 -11.54 5.95
N ARG A 42 14.46 -10.89 7.08
CA ARG A 42 13.27 -10.04 7.18
C ARG A 42 13.29 -8.89 6.15
N GLU A 43 14.43 -8.27 5.90
CA GLU A 43 14.50 -7.12 4.99
C GLU A 43 14.13 -7.55 3.56
N SER A 44 14.71 -8.67 3.12
CA SER A 44 14.50 -9.24 1.80
C SER A 44 13.17 -9.98 1.66
N ALA A 45 12.58 -10.49 2.75
CA ALA A 45 11.27 -11.14 2.79
C ALA A 45 10.12 -10.23 2.31
N GLN A 46 10.34 -8.91 2.30
CA GLN A 46 9.36 -7.95 1.76
C GLN A 46 9.11 -8.16 0.27
N TRP A 47 10.12 -8.65 -0.46
CA TRP A 47 10.11 -8.78 -1.91
C TRP A 47 10.60 -10.15 -2.39
N GLY A 48 10.98 -11.05 -1.49
CA GLY A 48 11.48 -12.37 -1.83
C GLY A 48 10.90 -13.47 -0.94
N TRP A 49 10.91 -14.71 -1.43
CA TRP A 49 10.42 -15.89 -0.73
C TRP A 49 11.18 -17.14 -1.16
N VAL A 50 11.12 -18.19 -0.35
CA VAL A 50 11.69 -19.51 -0.68
C VAL A 50 10.57 -20.51 -0.94
N THR A 51 10.72 -21.37 -1.96
CA THR A 51 9.74 -22.40 -2.31
C THR A 51 10.41 -23.63 -2.93
N PRO A 52 10.08 -24.86 -2.50
CA PRO A 52 9.27 -25.18 -1.31
C PRO A 52 9.98 -24.71 -0.01
N PRO A 53 9.25 -24.52 1.10
CA PRO A 53 9.82 -24.01 2.36
C PRO A 53 10.66 -25.06 3.12
N THR A 54 10.50 -26.35 2.80
CA THR A 54 11.33 -27.44 3.32
C THR A 54 11.72 -28.43 2.24
N VAL A 55 12.81 -29.18 2.49
CA VAL A 55 13.21 -30.32 1.66
C VAL A 55 13.85 -31.42 2.52
N VAL A 56 13.53 -32.68 2.23
CA VAL A 56 14.15 -33.84 2.87
C VAL A 56 15.41 -34.23 2.08
N VAL A 57 16.52 -34.37 2.78
CA VAL A 57 17.84 -34.65 2.19
C VAL A 57 18.48 -35.88 2.86
N PRO A 58 18.78 -36.94 2.09
CA PRO A 58 19.49 -38.12 2.59
C PRO A 58 20.90 -37.79 3.11
N PRO A 59 21.55 -38.68 3.88
CA PRO A 59 22.89 -38.48 4.41
C PRO A 59 23.91 -38.34 3.27
N GLY A 60 24.71 -37.28 3.29
CA GLY A 60 25.65 -36.96 2.21
C GLY A 60 24.99 -36.54 0.88
N GLY A 61 23.66 -36.44 0.84
CA GLY A 61 22.91 -36.02 -0.33
C GLY A 61 22.77 -34.51 -0.46
N GLU A 62 22.27 -34.07 -1.61
CA GLU A 62 21.93 -32.67 -1.89
C GLU A 62 20.42 -32.51 -2.11
N GLY A 63 19.89 -31.38 -1.66
CA GLY A 63 18.54 -30.90 -1.97
C GLY A 63 18.60 -29.47 -2.52
N SER A 64 17.54 -29.04 -3.20
CA SER A 64 17.43 -27.66 -3.67
C SER A 64 16.02 -27.10 -3.50
N VAL A 65 15.97 -25.81 -3.20
CA VAL A 65 14.74 -25.01 -3.18
C VAL A 65 14.95 -23.74 -4.01
N LYS A 66 13.88 -23.13 -4.52
CA LYS A 66 13.97 -21.87 -5.24
C LYS A 66 13.91 -20.71 -4.26
N VAL A 67 14.81 -19.75 -4.39
CA VAL A 67 14.67 -18.41 -3.79
C VAL A 67 14.25 -17.46 -4.90
N LEU A 68 13.09 -16.84 -4.76
CA LEU A 68 12.46 -16.01 -5.78
C LEU A 68 12.24 -14.60 -5.24
N PHE A 69 12.39 -13.61 -6.11
CA PHE A 69 12.17 -12.20 -5.83
C PHE A 69 11.17 -11.61 -6.83
N ARG A 70 10.36 -10.67 -6.34
CA ARG A 70 9.51 -9.79 -7.13
C ARG A 70 9.59 -8.38 -6.57
N LEU A 71 10.46 -7.57 -7.17
CA LEU A 71 10.69 -6.20 -6.71
C LEU A 71 9.56 -5.26 -7.15
N PRO A 72 9.18 -4.27 -6.31
CA PRO A 72 8.26 -3.22 -6.72
C PRO A 72 8.82 -2.40 -7.89
N LYS A 73 7.92 -1.74 -8.62
CA LYS A 73 8.30 -0.50 -9.31
C LYS A 73 8.26 0.63 -8.29
N SER A 74 9.25 0.75 -7.41
CA SER A 74 9.27 1.76 -6.34
C SER A 74 10.67 2.32 -6.10
N PRO A 75 10.80 3.44 -5.36
CA PRO A 75 12.09 3.94 -4.90
C PRO A 75 12.93 2.98 -4.05
N LYS A 76 12.30 1.95 -3.48
CA LYS A 76 12.97 0.90 -2.68
C LYS A 76 12.74 -0.50 -3.27
N PRO A 77 13.74 -1.39 -3.26
CA PRO A 77 15.14 -1.14 -2.89
C PRO A 77 15.85 -0.20 -3.86
N PRO A 78 16.94 0.47 -3.41
CA PRO A 78 17.86 1.17 -4.30
C PRO A 78 18.39 0.23 -5.39
N ALA A 79 18.72 0.78 -6.55
CA ALA A 79 19.37 0.00 -7.61
C ALA A 79 20.79 -0.46 -7.17
N GLY A 80 21.22 -1.58 -7.73
CA GLY A 80 22.52 -2.20 -7.44
C GLY A 80 22.46 -3.37 -6.46
N PRO A 81 23.58 -3.74 -5.83
CA PRO A 81 23.68 -4.96 -5.03
C PRO A 81 22.91 -4.85 -3.72
N LEU A 82 21.89 -5.69 -3.57
CA LEU A 82 21.14 -5.93 -2.36
C LEU A 82 21.56 -7.30 -1.78
N PRO A 83 22.39 -7.33 -0.72
CA PRO A 83 22.74 -8.58 -0.05
C PRO A 83 21.50 -9.13 0.67
N PHE A 84 21.36 -10.45 0.66
CA PHE A 84 20.33 -11.15 1.43
C PHE A 84 20.89 -12.47 1.96
N THR A 85 20.22 -13.04 2.95
CA THR A 85 20.59 -14.33 3.52
C THR A 85 19.42 -15.28 3.56
N VAL A 86 19.72 -16.58 3.43
CA VAL A 86 18.77 -17.66 3.68
C VAL A 86 19.33 -18.54 4.79
N THR A 87 18.64 -18.55 5.93
CA THR A 87 18.93 -19.46 7.03
C THR A 87 18.33 -20.82 6.71
N VAL A 88 19.18 -21.84 6.72
CA VAL A 88 18.79 -23.25 6.55
C VAL A 88 18.90 -23.92 7.92
N THR A 89 17.83 -24.54 8.40
CA THR A 89 17.78 -25.12 9.75
C THR A 89 17.15 -26.50 9.70
N SER A 90 17.72 -27.48 10.40
CA SER A 90 17.10 -28.78 10.55
C SER A 90 15.74 -28.64 11.25
N VAL A 91 14.73 -29.29 10.71
CA VAL A 91 13.40 -29.36 11.33
C VAL A 91 13.46 -30.20 12.61
N ARG A 92 14.30 -31.24 12.63
CA ARG A 92 14.45 -32.17 13.75
C ARG A 92 15.29 -31.60 14.89
N ASP A 93 16.40 -30.94 14.59
CA ASP A 93 17.31 -30.37 15.58
C ASP A 93 17.67 -28.93 15.22
N LYS A 94 16.97 -27.98 15.85
CA LYS A 94 17.13 -26.54 15.56
C LYS A 94 18.53 -25.98 15.89
N SER A 95 19.37 -26.72 16.61
CA SER A 95 20.78 -26.34 16.82
C SER A 95 21.63 -26.53 15.55
N VAL A 96 21.17 -27.37 14.61
CA VAL A 96 21.81 -27.60 13.32
C VAL A 96 21.28 -26.59 12.32
N SER A 97 22.07 -25.56 12.05
CA SER A 97 21.73 -24.50 11.10
C SER A 97 22.96 -23.98 10.37
N THR A 98 22.73 -23.40 9.20
CA THR A 98 23.73 -22.68 8.42
C THR A 98 23.08 -21.49 7.70
N VAL A 99 23.89 -20.57 7.21
CA VAL A 99 23.43 -19.36 6.50
C VAL A 99 24.06 -19.35 5.12
N ALA A 100 23.22 -19.32 4.09
CA ALA A 100 23.66 -19.08 2.72
C ALA A 100 23.50 -17.59 2.40
N GLU A 101 24.56 -16.96 1.89
CA GLU A 101 24.55 -15.55 1.48
C GLU A 101 24.36 -15.40 -0.03
N GLY A 102 23.48 -14.48 -0.41
CA GLY A 102 23.19 -14.14 -1.79
C GLY A 102 23.26 -12.63 -2.04
N ILE A 103 23.27 -12.26 -3.32
CA ILE A 103 23.18 -10.87 -3.77
C ILE A 103 22.13 -10.81 -4.87
N VAL A 104 21.12 -9.97 -4.67
CA VAL A 104 20.21 -9.52 -5.73
C VAL A 104 20.82 -8.28 -6.36
N ASP A 105 21.02 -8.29 -7.66
CA ASP A 105 21.38 -7.09 -8.42
C ASP A 105 20.09 -6.41 -8.88
N VAL A 106 19.69 -5.37 -8.16
CA VAL A 106 18.45 -4.63 -8.36
C VAL A 106 18.59 -3.75 -9.59
N ALA A 107 17.76 -3.99 -10.61
CA ALA A 107 17.77 -3.18 -11.82
C ALA A 107 17.39 -1.71 -11.54
N PRO A 108 18.00 -0.74 -12.24
CA PRO A 108 17.64 0.66 -12.12
C PRO A 108 16.25 0.95 -12.71
N ILE A 109 15.50 1.77 -12.00
CA ILE A 109 14.17 2.27 -12.38
C ILE A 109 14.27 3.78 -12.46
N SER A 110 14.03 4.31 -13.65
CA SER A 110 13.92 5.75 -13.91
C SER A 110 12.44 6.13 -14.00
N ASP A 111 11.97 6.92 -13.04
CA ASP A 111 10.62 7.50 -13.05
C ASP A 111 10.69 8.87 -12.38
N VAL A 112 10.58 9.93 -13.18
CA VAL A 112 10.82 11.31 -12.76
C VAL A 112 9.73 12.20 -13.31
N VAL A 113 9.18 13.06 -12.45
CA VAL A 113 8.12 14.00 -12.83
C VAL A 113 8.56 15.41 -12.48
N ALA A 114 8.46 16.33 -13.43
CA ALA A 114 8.65 17.76 -13.21
C ALA A 114 7.29 18.46 -13.13
N THR A 115 7.15 19.40 -12.20
CA THR A 115 5.95 20.22 -12.02
C THR A 115 6.31 21.69 -11.84
N LEU A 116 5.36 22.57 -12.14
CA LEU A 116 5.50 24.03 -12.01
C LEU A 116 4.30 24.57 -11.23
N ASN A 117 4.53 25.37 -10.20
CA ASN A 117 3.47 25.96 -9.38
C ASN A 117 3.73 27.44 -9.06
N PRO A 118 2.81 28.37 -9.39
CA PRO A 118 1.64 28.15 -10.22
C PRO A 118 2.03 27.92 -11.68
N THR A 119 1.21 27.25 -12.48
CA THR A 119 1.45 27.13 -13.95
C THR A 119 1.04 28.40 -14.70
N THR A 120 0.17 29.22 -14.09
CA THR A 120 -0.31 30.48 -14.64
C THR A 120 -0.10 31.62 -13.65
N ALA A 121 0.36 32.77 -14.12
CA ALA A 121 0.47 33.99 -13.31
C ALA A 121 0.00 35.21 -14.11
N GLN A 122 -0.37 36.29 -13.40
CA GLN A 122 -0.84 37.53 -13.99
C GLN A 122 -0.24 38.73 -13.26
N GLY A 123 0.10 39.79 -13.99
CA GLY A 123 0.50 41.06 -13.41
C GLY A 123 1.35 41.92 -14.33
N SER A 124 1.71 43.12 -13.86
CA SER A 124 2.54 44.07 -14.63
C SER A 124 4.05 43.94 -14.38
N GLY A 125 4.46 43.12 -13.40
CA GLY A 125 5.83 42.94 -12.96
C GLY A 125 6.26 41.47 -12.92
N PRO A 126 7.35 41.12 -12.22
CA PRO A 126 7.82 39.74 -12.10
C PRO A 126 6.80 38.81 -11.43
N SER A 127 6.73 37.57 -11.88
CA SER A 127 6.02 36.48 -11.19
C SER A 127 6.99 35.46 -10.59
N HIS A 128 6.52 34.75 -9.56
CA HIS A 128 7.28 33.74 -8.84
C HIS A 128 6.60 32.39 -8.98
N HIS A 129 7.41 31.38 -9.29
CA HIS A 129 6.99 30.00 -9.47
C HIS A 129 7.95 29.08 -8.73
N THR A 130 7.50 27.87 -8.41
CA THR A 130 8.30 26.78 -7.88
C THR A 130 8.30 25.66 -8.90
N VAL A 131 9.49 25.26 -9.33
CA VAL A 131 9.71 24.06 -10.15
C VAL A 131 10.05 22.93 -9.19
N ALA A 132 9.32 21.82 -9.23
CA ALA A 132 9.58 20.67 -8.38
C ALA A 132 9.83 19.41 -9.23
N LEU A 133 10.93 18.72 -8.93
CA LEU A 133 11.37 17.46 -9.53
C LEU A 133 11.13 16.33 -8.53
N SER A 134 10.16 15.47 -8.82
CA SER A 134 9.81 14.31 -7.99
C SER A 134 10.44 13.04 -8.56
N ASN A 135 11.27 12.36 -7.77
CA ASN A 135 11.90 11.10 -8.15
C ASN A 135 11.12 9.91 -7.58
N ARG A 136 10.44 9.17 -8.45
CA ARG A 136 9.69 7.94 -8.13
C ARG A 136 10.48 6.67 -8.47
N GLY A 137 11.64 6.82 -9.10
CA GLY A 137 12.59 5.76 -9.37
C GLY A 137 13.45 5.40 -8.15
N ASN A 138 14.29 4.37 -8.32
CA ASN A 138 15.19 3.85 -7.28
C ASN A 138 16.66 4.24 -7.46
N ILE A 139 16.95 5.13 -8.42
CA ILE A 139 18.26 5.76 -8.60
C ILE A 139 18.19 7.25 -8.28
N PRO A 140 19.23 7.86 -7.70
CA PRO A 140 19.31 9.32 -7.58
C PRO A 140 19.25 10.00 -8.95
N VAL A 141 18.57 11.14 -9.02
CA VAL A 141 18.43 11.92 -10.24
C VAL A 141 19.01 13.30 -10.02
N ARG A 142 19.88 13.71 -10.95
CA ARG A 142 20.43 15.06 -11.03
C ARG A 142 19.96 15.70 -12.32
N ALA A 143 19.15 16.74 -12.23
CA ALA A 143 18.62 17.46 -13.38
C ALA A 143 19.08 18.92 -13.39
N ARG A 144 19.53 19.39 -14.55
CA ARG A 144 19.78 20.81 -14.78
C ARG A 144 18.52 21.47 -15.33
N LEU A 145 18.12 22.56 -14.71
CA LEU A 145 16.98 23.35 -15.12
C LEU A 145 17.40 24.43 -16.13
N SER A 146 16.51 24.68 -17.08
CA SER A 146 16.55 25.84 -17.96
C SER A 146 15.13 26.32 -18.22
N ALA A 147 14.97 27.59 -18.55
CA ALA A 147 13.69 28.15 -18.96
C ALA A 147 13.88 28.94 -20.25
N ASN A 148 12.87 28.90 -21.11
CA ASN A 148 12.87 29.63 -22.37
C ASN A 148 11.47 30.17 -22.70
N ASP A 149 11.42 31.22 -23.49
CA ASP A 149 10.22 31.66 -24.18
C ASP A 149 10.51 31.85 -25.68
N PRO A 150 9.71 31.26 -26.59
CA PRO A 150 9.95 31.38 -28.03
C PRO A 150 9.94 32.83 -28.55
N ASP A 151 9.15 33.71 -27.94
CA ASP A 151 8.95 35.10 -28.38
C ASP A 151 10.00 36.10 -27.80
N GLY A 152 10.85 35.67 -26.87
CA GLY A 152 11.94 36.47 -26.31
C GLY A 152 11.51 37.73 -25.53
N HIS A 153 10.34 37.68 -24.91
CA HIS A 153 9.71 38.72 -24.11
C HIS A 153 9.96 38.59 -22.60
N LEU A 154 10.47 37.44 -22.13
CA LEU A 154 10.69 37.13 -20.71
C LEU A 154 12.17 36.95 -20.39
N ASP A 155 12.54 37.26 -19.15
CA ASP A 155 13.80 36.87 -18.51
C ASP A 155 13.51 35.92 -17.35
N PHE A 156 14.40 34.94 -17.16
CA PHE A 156 14.23 33.86 -16.18
C PHE A 156 15.41 33.82 -15.22
N ASP A 157 15.10 33.71 -13.93
CA ASP A 157 16.07 33.48 -12.87
C ASP A 157 15.65 32.23 -12.09
N LEU A 158 16.54 31.23 -12.06
CA LEU A 158 16.30 29.90 -11.50
C LEU A 158 17.30 29.65 -10.37
N GLU A 159 16.79 29.42 -9.16
CA GLU A 159 17.64 29.16 -8.00
C GLU A 159 17.11 27.98 -7.14
N PRO A 160 17.89 26.88 -7.04
CA PRO A 160 19.11 26.57 -7.79
C PRO A 160 18.82 26.13 -9.24
N VAL A 161 19.82 26.26 -10.13
CA VAL A 161 19.73 25.77 -11.53
C VAL A 161 19.94 24.26 -11.67
N THR A 162 20.37 23.56 -10.62
CA THR A 162 20.55 22.11 -10.60
C THR A 162 19.79 21.54 -9.41
N LEU A 163 18.94 20.55 -9.67
CA LEU A 163 18.20 19.81 -8.65
C LEU A 163 18.73 18.39 -8.54
N GLU A 164 18.87 17.93 -7.29
CA GLU A 164 19.24 16.55 -6.96
C GLU A 164 18.13 15.95 -6.11
N ALA A 165 17.49 14.90 -6.63
CA ALA A 165 16.43 14.17 -5.94
C ALA A 165 16.88 12.72 -5.71
N ALA A 166 17.03 12.35 -4.44
CA ALA A 166 17.22 10.96 -4.05
C ALA A 166 15.96 10.11 -4.37
N PRO A 167 16.08 8.77 -4.41
CA PRO A 167 14.92 7.90 -4.59
C PRO A 167 13.78 8.24 -3.63
N GLY A 168 12.59 8.50 -4.18
CA GLY A 168 11.38 8.77 -3.41
C GLY A 168 11.28 10.19 -2.84
N THR A 169 12.21 11.09 -3.16
CA THR A 169 12.20 12.48 -2.68
C THR A 169 11.81 13.46 -3.78
N THR A 170 11.55 14.70 -3.37
CA THR A 170 11.29 15.82 -4.28
C THR A 170 12.28 16.94 -4.00
N ALA A 171 12.88 17.48 -5.05
CA ALA A 171 13.75 18.65 -5.00
C ALA A 171 13.07 19.83 -5.72
N SER A 172 13.28 21.06 -5.25
CA SER A 172 12.58 22.23 -5.79
C SER A 172 13.51 23.42 -6.03
N ALA A 173 13.20 24.21 -7.05
CA ALA A 173 13.84 25.49 -7.36
C ALA A 173 12.82 26.61 -7.46
N ASN A 174 13.22 27.81 -7.08
CA ASN A 174 12.45 29.02 -7.32
C ASN A 174 12.73 29.51 -8.74
N LEU A 175 11.67 29.84 -9.47
CA LEU A 175 11.72 30.46 -10.79
C LEU A 175 11.08 31.84 -10.71
N ARG A 176 11.86 32.87 -10.98
CA ARG A 176 11.36 34.22 -11.19
C ARG A 176 11.26 34.51 -12.68
N VAL A 177 10.06 34.88 -13.14
CA VAL A 177 9.78 35.23 -14.54
C VAL A 177 9.58 36.74 -14.61
N THR A 178 10.40 37.43 -15.39
CA THR A 178 10.39 38.90 -15.47
C THR A 178 10.10 39.37 -16.90
N PRO A 179 9.08 40.19 -17.14
CA PRO A 179 8.87 40.78 -18.46
C PRO A 179 9.99 41.77 -18.82
N ARG A 180 10.62 41.56 -19.99
CA ARG A 180 11.70 42.44 -20.50
C ARG A 180 11.25 43.88 -20.75
N ARG A 181 9.99 44.05 -21.15
CA ARG A 181 9.39 45.36 -21.47
C ARG A 181 8.05 45.48 -20.76
N ALA A 182 7.84 46.59 -20.07
CA ALA A 182 6.54 46.90 -19.48
C ALA A 182 5.49 47.14 -20.57
N LEU A 183 4.29 46.57 -20.39
CA LEU A 183 3.12 46.96 -21.16
C LEU A 183 2.58 48.28 -20.64
N ARG A 184 2.24 49.21 -21.54
CA ARG A 184 1.65 50.50 -21.16
C ARG A 184 0.13 50.40 -20.94
N ARG A 185 -0.57 49.58 -21.75
CA ARG A 185 -2.02 49.33 -21.69
C ARG A 185 -2.33 47.92 -22.19
N GLY A 186 -3.48 47.38 -21.80
CA GLY A 186 -3.98 46.08 -22.25
C GLY A 186 -3.35 44.90 -21.51
N THR A 187 -3.63 43.69 -22.01
CA THR A 187 -3.04 42.43 -21.56
C THR A 187 -2.33 41.73 -22.71
N ALA A 188 -1.30 40.96 -22.42
CA ALA A 188 -0.68 40.06 -23.38
C ALA A 188 -0.31 38.73 -22.73
N GLU A 189 -0.67 37.61 -23.35
CA GLU A 189 -0.18 36.30 -22.92
C GLU A 189 1.28 36.10 -23.35
N ARG A 190 2.06 35.51 -22.45
CA ARG A 190 3.45 35.12 -22.65
C ARG A 190 3.59 33.66 -22.20
N ALA A 191 3.74 32.76 -23.16
CA ALA A 191 4.03 31.36 -22.87
C ALA A 191 5.53 31.20 -22.62
N PHE A 192 5.89 30.30 -21.70
CA PHE A 192 7.26 29.90 -21.46
C PHE A 192 7.31 28.42 -21.12
N GLU A 193 8.49 27.82 -21.24
CA GLU A 193 8.73 26.43 -20.91
C GLU A 193 9.88 26.34 -19.93
N VAL A 194 9.75 25.43 -18.96
CA VAL A 194 10.83 25.00 -18.08
C VAL A 194 11.23 23.59 -18.50
N VAL A 195 12.52 23.40 -18.76
CA VAL A 195 13.09 22.11 -19.14
C VAL A 195 13.99 21.62 -18.01
N ALA A 196 13.71 20.43 -17.48
CA ALA A 196 14.58 19.69 -16.57
C ALA A 196 15.29 18.59 -17.35
N GLN A 197 16.61 18.73 -17.51
CA GLN A 197 17.45 17.78 -18.23
C GLN A 197 18.26 16.93 -17.23
N ALA A 198 17.95 15.64 -17.14
CA ALA A 198 18.77 14.66 -16.43
C ALA A 198 19.67 13.89 -17.42
N GLU A 199 20.81 13.40 -16.93
CA GLU A 199 21.75 12.62 -17.76
C GLU A 199 21.12 11.28 -18.18
N GLY A 200 21.20 10.95 -19.48
CA GLY A 200 20.66 9.70 -20.01
C GLY A 200 19.12 9.61 -20.07
N GLN A 201 18.40 10.69 -19.78
CA GLN A 201 16.94 10.77 -19.85
C GLN A 201 16.47 11.79 -20.88
N GLU A 202 15.28 11.58 -21.44
CA GLU A 202 14.61 12.60 -22.26
C GLU A 202 14.33 13.86 -21.43
N PRO A 203 14.46 15.07 -22.00
CA PRO A 203 14.14 16.30 -21.29
C PRO A 203 12.68 16.34 -20.83
N LEU A 204 12.46 16.66 -19.55
CA LEU A 204 11.13 16.89 -19.01
C LEU A 204 10.74 18.36 -19.20
N THR A 205 9.70 18.62 -19.98
CA THR A 205 9.22 19.98 -20.28
C THR A 205 7.91 20.28 -19.55
N VAL A 206 7.87 21.40 -18.84
CA VAL A 206 6.66 21.92 -18.17
C VAL A 206 6.34 23.30 -18.71
N GLY A 207 5.14 23.46 -19.26
CA GLY A 207 4.66 24.74 -19.80
C GLY A 207 4.10 25.66 -18.72
N GLY A 208 4.41 26.95 -18.84
CA GLY A 208 3.88 28.02 -18.03
C GLY A 208 3.27 29.14 -18.88
N ARG A 209 2.33 29.90 -18.30
CA ARG A 209 1.74 31.08 -18.92
C ARG A 209 1.79 32.28 -17.99
N PHE A 210 2.27 33.39 -18.49
CA PHE A 210 2.24 34.68 -17.81
C PHE A 210 1.36 35.67 -18.57
N THR A 211 0.26 36.10 -17.96
CA THR A 211 -0.62 37.16 -18.48
C THR A 211 -0.06 38.50 -18.03
N GLN A 212 0.67 39.17 -18.90
CA GLN A 212 1.26 40.47 -18.61
C GLN A 212 0.18 41.56 -18.69
N GLU A 213 0.08 42.38 -17.65
CA GLU A 213 -0.83 43.52 -17.59
C GLU A 213 -0.10 44.85 -17.80
N GLY A 214 -0.80 45.83 -18.36
CA GLY A 214 -0.30 47.19 -18.49
C GLY A 214 -0.15 47.92 -17.16
N THR A 215 0.92 48.70 -16.98
CA THR A 215 1.22 49.45 -15.72
C THR A 215 0.29 50.62 -15.43
N GLY A 216 -0.77 50.84 -16.22
CA GLY A 216 -1.80 51.83 -15.97
C GLY A 216 -1.36 53.31 -16.07
N VAL A 217 -0.14 53.60 -16.51
CA VAL A 217 0.37 54.98 -16.61
C VAL A 217 -0.26 55.69 -17.82
N GLY A 218 -1.47 56.20 -17.62
CA GLY A 218 -2.21 56.94 -18.63
C GLY A 218 -3.57 57.50 -18.18
N ARG A 219 -3.80 57.67 -16.88
CA ARG A 219 -4.84 58.56 -16.33
C ARG A 219 -4.35 59.18 -15.02
N THR A 220 -4.13 60.49 -15.03
CA THR A 220 -4.24 61.32 -13.83
C THR A 220 -4.98 62.61 -14.22
N PRO A 221 -5.70 63.28 -13.30
CA PRO A 221 -5.97 62.94 -11.89
C PRO A 221 -7.46 63.07 -11.49
N VAL A 222 -7.91 62.40 -10.44
CA VAL A 222 -8.80 63.01 -9.42
C VAL A 222 -8.39 62.46 -8.06
N ILE A 223 -7.79 63.33 -7.27
CA ILE A 223 -7.66 63.22 -5.81
C ILE A 223 -9.05 63.49 -5.22
N VAL A 224 -9.71 62.52 -4.57
CA VAL A 224 -10.59 62.74 -3.39
C VAL A 224 -10.72 61.44 -2.57
N ALA A 225 -10.06 61.43 -1.41
CA ALA A 225 -10.44 60.89 -0.10
C ALA A 225 -11.24 59.57 0.04
N VAL A 226 -10.59 58.49 0.51
CA VAL A 226 -11.22 57.46 1.42
C VAL A 226 -10.24 56.84 2.45
N VAL A 227 -8.91 56.89 2.31
CA VAL A 227 -8.00 56.02 3.12
C VAL A 227 -7.58 56.59 4.49
N VAL A 228 -8.23 57.64 5.01
CA VAL A 228 -7.91 58.18 6.36
C VAL A 228 -8.57 57.39 7.51
N VAL A 229 -9.46 56.42 7.24
CA VAL A 229 -10.22 55.73 8.32
C VAL A 229 -9.64 54.37 8.74
N ALA A 230 -8.83 53.68 7.91
CA ALA A 230 -8.37 52.33 8.24
C ALA A 230 -7.04 52.27 9.03
N VAL A 231 -6.28 53.37 9.06
CA VAL A 231 -4.96 53.43 9.74
C VAL A 231 -5.10 53.73 11.24
N LEU A 232 -6.31 53.98 11.75
CA LEU A 232 -6.52 54.34 13.17
C LEU A 232 -6.99 53.20 14.09
N VAL A 233 -7.12 51.95 13.62
CA VAL A 233 -7.71 50.85 14.43
C VAL A 233 -6.79 49.65 14.67
N LEU A 234 -5.65 49.51 14.00
CA LEU A 234 -4.81 48.29 14.11
C LEU A 234 -3.36 48.53 14.56
N ALA A 235 -3.06 49.71 15.10
CA ALA A 235 -1.85 49.95 15.86
C ALA A 235 -2.26 50.36 17.28
N ILE A 236 -1.65 49.71 18.27
CA ILE A 236 -1.85 49.90 19.72
C ILE A 236 -2.93 48.98 20.34
N ALA A 237 -2.73 47.66 20.23
CA ALA A 237 -2.93 46.75 21.36
C ALA A 237 -2.02 45.51 21.21
N ALA A 238 -0.77 45.74 20.86
CA ALA A 238 0.31 44.80 21.12
C ALA A 238 1.10 45.35 22.31
N MET A 239 0.90 44.76 23.49
CA MET A 239 1.92 44.42 24.49
C MET A 239 1.31 44.33 25.89
N ALA A 240 1.30 43.12 26.45
CA ALA A 240 1.72 42.85 27.84
C ALA A 240 1.89 41.33 28.04
N MET A 241 3.17 40.97 28.14
CA MET A 241 3.83 39.71 28.45
C MET A 241 3.29 38.97 29.69
N ALA A 242 3.46 37.64 29.77
CA ALA A 242 4.52 37.00 30.59
C ALA A 242 4.25 35.51 30.94
N GLY A 243 5.31 34.69 30.81
CA GLY A 243 5.73 33.78 31.88
C GLY A 243 5.72 32.27 31.59
N GLY A 244 6.83 31.59 31.93
CA GLY A 244 6.82 30.20 32.40
C GLY A 244 7.84 29.26 31.76
N ASP A 245 8.97 29.05 32.44
CA ASP A 245 9.99 28.02 32.19
C ASP A 245 9.47 26.59 32.44
N ASP A 246 10.06 25.58 31.77
CA ASP A 246 10.55 24.31 32.37
C ASP A 246 10.94 23.29 31.28
N GLU A 247 12.16 22.77 31.39
CA GLU A 247 12.56 21.42 30.93
C GLU A 247 12.66 20.56 32.21
N PRO A 248 12.36 19.24 32.21
CA PRO A 248 13.46 18.29 31.91
C PRO A 248 13.07 16.90 31.36
N GLU A 249 14.13 16.24 30.84
CA GLU A 249 14.51 14.82 30.98
C GLU A 249 13.73 13.65 30.29
N THR A 250 14.42 13.08 29.30
CA THR A 250 14.86 11.67 29.11
C THR A 250 14.05 10.43 29.56
N SER A 251 14.24 9.37 28.75
CA SER A 251 14.15 7.91 29.06
C SER A 251 12.82 7.26 28.61
N THR A 252 12.72 6.06 28.03
CA THR A 252 13.64 4.92 27.88
C THR A 252 13.16 3.95 26.77
N ALA A 253 14.10 3.13 26.28
CA ALA A 253 13.94 1.72 25.90
C ALA A 253 13.07 1.35 24.68
N ALA A 254 13.73 1.28 23.52
CA ALA A 254 13.40 0.27 22.52
C ALA A 254 13.66 -1.13 23.14
N GLY A 255 12.58 -1.81 23.50
CA GLY A 255 12.61 -3.24 23.83
C GLY A 255 13.05 -4.02 22.59
N SER A 256 14.12 -4.78 22.75
CA SER A 256 14.62 -5.74 21.77
C SER A 256 13.53 -6.75 21.45
N ALA A 257 12.92 -6.65 20.27
CA ALA A 257 11.98 -7.65 19.77
C ALA A 257 12.78 -8.92 19.43
N ALA A 258 12.47 -10.00 20.12
CA ALA A 258 12.96 -11.33 19.84
C ALA A 258 12.68 -11.72 18.37
N PRO A 259 13.55 -12.53 17.73
CA PRO A 259 13.32 -13.03 16.38
C PRO A 259 12.01 -13.85 16.31
N PRO A 260 11.18 -13.71 15.26
CA PRO A 260 9.95 -14.46 15.12
C PRO A 260 10.23 -15.96 14.96
N ALA A 261 9.35 -16.75 15.57
CA ALA A 261 9.33 -18.21 15.52
C ALA A 261 9.33 -18.71 14.08
N GLY A 262 10.18 -19.72 13.80
CA GLY A 262 10.35 -20.29 12.46
C GLY A 262 9.05 -20.85 11.88
N GLU A 263 8.85 -20.57 10.59
CA GLU A 263 7.70 -21.00 9.79
C GLU A 263 7.67 -22.53 9.67
N ASP A 264 6.72 -23.17 10.36
CA ASP A 264 6.36 -24.58 10.22
C ASP A 264 5.30 -24.72 9.11
N PRO A 265 5.58 -25.40 7.98
CA PRO A 265 4.59 -25.57 6.90
C PRO A 265 3.32 -26.32 7.33
N ALA A 266 3.37 -27.13 8.40
CA ALA A 266 2.19 -27.78 8.96
C ALA A 266 1.33 -26.83 9.82
N CYS A 267 1.88 -25.69 10.21
CA CYS A 267 1.27 -24.71 11.09
C CYS A 267 1.52 -23.26 10.61
N PRO A 268 1.13 -22.92 9.35
CA PRO A 268 1.47 -21.64 8.72
C PRO A 268 0.88 -20.40 9.41
N ALA A 269 -0.08 -20.57 10.31
CA ALA A 269 -0.65 -19.45 11.08
C ALA A 269 0.07 -19.18 12.42
N ARG A 270 1.03 -20.02 12.83
CA ARG A 270 1.77 -19.83 14.09
C ARG A 270 2.61 -18.57 14.05
N GLY A 271 2.35 -17.63 14.95
CA GLY A 271 3.03 -16.33 14.93
C GLY A 271 2.56 -15.40 13.81
N HIS A 272 1.57 -15.82 13.03
CA HIS A 272 0.91 -15.06 11.95
C HIS A 272 -0.58 -14.85 12.27
N ASP A 273 -0.96 -14.94 13.54
CA ASP A 273 -2.32 -14.75 14.01
C ASP A 273 -2.54 -13.28 14.38
N ASN A 274 -3.62 -12.69 13.85
CA ASN A 274 -4.06 -11.33 14.15
C ASN A 274 -5.55 -11.30 14.53
N ARG A 275 -5.99 -12.23 15.41
CA ARG A 275 -7.36 -12.29 15.95
C ARG A 275 -7.78 -10.99 16.68
N ASP A 276 -6.83 -10.26 17.26
CA ASP A 276 -7.09 -9.06 18.08
C ASP A 276 -6.94 -7.72 17.33
N ARG A 277 -6.86 -7.73 15.98
CA ARG A 277 -6.80 -6.53 15.12
C ARG A 277 -5.83 -5.44 15.62
N GLY A 278 -4.64 -5.83 16.08
CA GLY A 278 -3.59 -4.89 16.50
C GLY A 278 -3.79 -4.14 17.81
N THR A 279 -4.78 -4.47 18.66
CA THR A 279 -5.00 -3.67 19.89
C THR A 279 -4.01 -3.92 21.04
N THR A 280 -3.20 -5.00 20.99
CA THR A 280 -2.33 -5.39 22.13
C THR A 280 -1.01 -6.11 21.78
N GLY A 281 -0.58 -6.21 20.51
CA GLY A 281 0.64 -6.98 20.14
C GLY A 281 1.35 -6.51 18.87
N ALA A 282 2.63 -6.89 18.71
CA ALA A 282 3.40 -6.65 17.49
C ALA A 282 2.80 -7.44 16.32
N LEU A 283 2.57 -6.77 15.19
CA LEU A 283 1.99 -7.40 14.00
C LEU A 283 3.00 -8.37 13.36
N PRO A 284 2.53 -9.45 12.71
CA PRO A 284 3.40 -10.24 11.85
C PRO A 284 3.94 -9.40 10.69
N PHE A 285 5.19 -9.62 10.30
CA PHE A 285 5.85 -8.72 9.36
C PHE A 285 5.33 -8.83 7.92
N ASN A 286 5.15 -10.05 7.41
CA ASN A 286 4.91 -10.35 5.98
C ASN A 286 3.46 -10.72 5.66
N TYR A 287 2.83 -11.61 6.43
CA TYR A 287 1.41 -11.99 6.29
C TYR A 287 0.82 -12.32 7.66
N SER A 288 -0.51 -12.19 7.79
CA SER A 288 -1.24 -12.64 8.98
C SER A 288 -2.67 -13.06 8.65
N PHE A 289 -3.34 -13.71 9.59
CA PHE A 289 -4.69 -14.24 9.45
C PHE A 289 -5.60 -13.79 10.59
N LEU A 290 -6.83 -13.36 10.25
CA LEU A 290 -7.87 -12.98 11.21
C LEU A 290 -8.55 -14.19 11.86
N PHE A 291 -8.58 -15.30 11.13
CA PHE A 291 -9.29 -16.51 11.53
C PHE A 291 -8.37 -17.70 11.38
N THR A 292 -8.21 -18.46 12.46
CA THR A 292 -7.34 -19.64 12.50
C THR A 292 -8.01 -20.74 13.30
N THR A 293 -7.65 -21.99 13.04
CA THR A 293 -8.13 -23.16 13.79
C THR A 293 -7.83 -23.03 15.30
N PRO A 294 -8.55 -23.75 16.17
CA PRO A 294 -8.36 -23.64 17.62
C PRO A 294 -6.93 -23.92 18.12
N ASP A 295 -6.19 -24.78 17.41
CA ASP A 295 -4.76 -25.05 17.64
C ASP A 295 -3.83 -23.93 17.14
N GLY A 296 -4.38 -22.90 16.50
CA GLY A 296 -3.65 -21.75 15.95
C GLY A 296 -2.85 -22.07 14.68
N CYS A 297 -3.03 -23.25 14.08
CA CYS A 297 -2.13 -23.70 13.02
C CYS A 297 -2.57 -23.40 11.60
N LYS A 298 -3.86 -23.48 11.29
CA LYS A 298 -4.37 -23.33 9.93
C LYS A 298 -5.26 -22.11 9.81
N PRO A 299 -5.13 -21.29 8.75
CA PRO A 299 -6.09 -20.21 8.50
C PRO A 299 -7.45 -20.79 8.12
N LEU A 300 -8.52 -20.20 8.65
CA LEU A 300 -9.88 -20.47 8.17
C LEU A 300 -10.09 -19.64 6.90
N ARG A 301 -10.69 -20.27 5.88
CA ARG A 301 -10.73 -19.75 4.51
C ARG A 301 -12.01 -20.16 3.81
N PHE A 302 -12.32 -19.53 2.68
CA PHE A 302 -13.32 -20.04 1.74
C PHE A 302 -12.82 -21.34 1.10
N ASN A 303 -13.73 -22.17 0.59
CA ASN A 303 -13.34 -23.27 -0.29
C ASN A 303 -12.91 -22.73 -1.66
N PRO A 304 -11.61 -22.81 -2.04
CA PRO A 304 -11.16 -22.31 -3.34
C PRO A 304 -11.59 -23.20 -4.51
N CYS A 305 -12.28 -24.30 -4.24
CA CYS A 305 -12.74 -25.25 -5.25
C CYS A 305 -14.21 -25.14 -5.62
N GLU A 306 -14.95 -24.28 -4.93
CA GLU A 306 -16.34 -23.97 -5.23
C GLU A 306 -16.46 -22.52 -5.72
N PRO A 307 -17.43 -22.21 -6.60
CA PRO A 307 -17.71 -20.83 -6.98
C PRO A 307 -18.15 -20.00 -5.78
N ILE A 308 -17.55 -18.83 -5.60
CA ILE A 308 -17.91 -17.86 -4.56
C ILE A 308 -18.75 -16.76 -5.22
N HIS A 309 -19.96 -16.56 -4.72
CA HIS A 309 -20.89 -15.57 -5.26
C HIS A 309 -20.73 -14.21 -4.58
N PHE A 310 -20.88 -13.13 -5.33
CA PHE A 310 -20.95 -11.77 -4.79
C PHE A 310 -22.03 -10.94 -5.49
N ILE A 311 -22.56 -9.96 -4.76
CA ILE A 311 -23.53 -8.96 -5.24
C ILE A 311 -23.03 -7.56 -4.89
N ILE A 312 -23.36 -6.57 -5.73
CA ILE A 312 -22.90 -5.19 -5.54
C ILE A 312 -24.12 -4.28 -5.38
N ASN A 313 -24.20 -3.55 -4.28
CA ASN A 313 -25.14 -2.43 -4.16
C ASN A 313 -24.44 -1.13 -4.57
N PRO A 314 -24.78 -0.55 -5.73
CA PRO A 314 -24.10 0.64 -6.25
C PRO A 314 -24.56 1.93 -5.56
N ALA A 315 -25.48 1.86 -4.58
CA ALA A 315 -25.90 3.03 -3.84
C ALA A 315 -24.68 3.71 -3.20
N ASP A 316 -24.54 5.00 -3.48
CA ASP A 316 -23.44 5.87 -3.06
C ASP A 316 -22.08 5.62 -3.74
N ALA A 317 -21.96 4.64 -4.64
CA ALA A 317 -20.71 4.37 -5.35
C ALA A 317 -20.23 5.60 -6.15
N PRO A 318 -18.93 5.93 -6.11
CA PRO A 318 -18.38 6.93 -7.01
C PRO A 318 -18.44 6.42 -8.47
N PRO A 319 -18.37 7.31 -9.47
CA PRO A 319 -18.25 6.89 -10.87
C PRO A 319 -17.09 5.90 -11.03
N GLY A 320 -17.31 4.75 -11.66
CA GLY A 320 -16.29 3.70 -11.81
C GLY A 320 -16.16 2.73 -10.62
N GLY A 321 -16.86 2.96 -9.50
CA GLY A 321 -16.71 2.14 -8.29
C GLY A 321 -17.16 0.69 -8.46
N VAL A 322 -18.19 0.43 -9.26
CA VAL A 322 -18.66 -0.93 -9.55
C VAL A 322 -17.63 -1.69 -10.39
N GLU A 323 -17.06 -1.03 -11.38
CA GLU A 323 -16.00 -1.56 -12.24
C GLU A 323 -14.75 -1.88 -11.41
N ASP A 324 -14.37 -0.99 -10.50
CA ASP A 324 -13.25 -1.22 -9.59
C ASP A 324 -13.48 -2.44 -8.70
N VAL A 325 -14.67 -2.62 -8.12
CA VAL A 325 -14.98 -3.82 -7.31
C VAL A 325 -14.84 -5.10 -8.12
N ARG A 326 -15.36 -5.13 -9.35
CA ARG A 326 -15.26 -6.29 -10.25
C ARG A 326 -13.80 -6.61 -10.58
N GLU A 327 -12.99 -5.59 -10.86
CA GLU A 327 -11.55 -5.75 -11.08
C GLU A 327 -10.84 -6.26 -9.80
N GLY A 328 -11.29 -5.86 -8.62
CA GLY A 328 -10.81 -6.37 -7.34
C GLY A 328 -11.01 -7.87 -7.20
N PHE A 329 -12.23 -8.36 -7.46
CA PHE A 329 -12.51 -9.80 -7.50
C PHE A 329 -11.67 -10.52 -8.56
N ARG A 330 -11.50 -9.94 -9.75
CA ARG A 330 -10.62 -10.52 -10.79
C ARG A 330 -9.18 -10.71 -10.31
N ARG A 331 -8.62 -9.71 -9.62
CA ARG A 331 -7.25 -9.78 -9.07
C ARG A 331 -7.11 -10.79 -7.94
N ILE A 332 -8.13 -10.97 -7.11
CA ILE A 332 -8.14 -12.02 -6.08
C ILE A 332 -8.26 -13.40 -6.71
N ALA A 333 -9.04 -13.55 -7.78
CA ALA A 333 -9.11 -14.81 -8.54
C ALA A 333 -7.73 -15.18 -9.07
N GLU A 334 -6.97 -14.21 -9.58
CA GLU A 334 -5.59 -14.39 -10.05
C GLU A 334 -4.61 -14.75 -8.91
N ALA A 335 -4.67 -14.04 -7.77
CA ALA A 335 -3.76 -14.24 -6.65
C ALA A 335 -4.04 -15.55 -5.87
N GLY A 336 -5.31 -15.84 -5.60
CA GLY A 336 -5.75 -16.96 -4.77
C GLY A 336 -6.25 -18.18 -5.56
N GLY A 337 -6.44 -18.09 -6.87
CA GLY A 337 -6.98 -19.18 -7.69
C GLY A 337 -8.46 -19.48 -7.43
N TYR A 338 -9.23 -18.47 -7.03
CA TYR A 338 -10.67 -18.58 -6.78
C TYR A 338 -11.50 -18.44 -8.06
N THR A 339 -12.71 -19.00 -8.05
CA THR A 339 -13.73 -18.75 -9.08
C THR A 339 -14.83 -17.89 -8.48
N PHE A 340 -15.13 -16.76 -9.11
CA PHE A 340 -16.19 -15.86 -8.66
C PHE A 340 -17.37 -15.83 -9.62
N VAL A 341 -18.56 -15.64 -9.05
CA VAL A 341 -19.80 -15.39 -9.81
C VAL A 341 -20.36 -14.05 -9.36
N ASP A 342 -20.41 -13.10 -10.29
CA ASP A 342 -21.11 -11.82 -10.12
C ASP A 342 -22.61 -12.08 -10.29
N ASP A 343 -23.35 -12.13 -9.17
CA ASP A 343 -24.80 -12.30 -9.17
C ASP A 343 -25.53 -10.99 -9.55
N GLY A 344 -24.79 -9.92 -9.83
CA GLY A 344 -25.28 -8.66 -10.34
C GLY A 344 -25.48 -7.58 -9.28
N LEU A 345 -26.25 -6.56 -9.66
CA LEU A 345 -26.56 -5.42 -8.81
C LEU A 345 -27.77 -5.71 -7.91
N THR A 346 -27.75 -5.15 -6.71
CA THR A 346 -28.85 -5.18 -5.73
C THR A 346 -29.17 -3.77 -5.26
N ASP A 347 -30.44 -3.50 -4.99
CA ASP A 347 -30.93 -2.23 -4.44
C ASP A 347 -31.07 -2.26 -2.91
N SER A 348 -31.12 -3.47 -2.33
CA SER A 348 -31.62 -3.70 -0.98
C SER A 348 -30.61 -4.40 -0.07
N ASP A 349 -29.62 -5.12 -0.60
CA ASP A 349 -28.52 -5.67 0.22
C ASP A 349 -27.49 -4.58 0.48
N ARG A 350 -27.04 -4.42 1.72
CA ARG A 350 -25.90 -3.55 2.08
C ARG A 350 -25.07 -4.25 3.15
N PHE A 351 -23.92 -3.67 3.47
CA PHE A 351 -23.18 -4.05 4.66
C PHE A 351 -24.07 -3.90 5.90
N ASP A 352 -24.32 -5.02 6.59
CA ASP A 352 -25.14 -5.09 7.79
C ASP A 352 -24.73 -6.31 8.60
N PHE A 353 -24.20 -6.11 9.82
CA PHE A 353 -23.81 -7.20 10.70
C PHE A 353 -24.99 -8.11 11.10
N GLY A 354 -26.24 -7.61 11.00
CA GLY A 354 -27.47 -8.37 11.21
C GLY A 354 -27.87 -9.26 10.02
N ARG A 355 -27.21 -9.14 8.87
CA ARG A 355 -27.51 -9.94 7.68
C ARG A 355 -27.28 -11.43 7.96
N GLN A 356 -28.30 -12.24 7.71
CA GLN A 356 -28.22 -13.69 7.85
C GLN A 356 -27.32 -14.29 6.76
N ALA A 357 -26.38 -15.15 7.17
CA ALA A 357 -25.57 -15.92 6.23
C ALA A 357 -26.40 -16.91 5.39
N TYR A 358 -27.55 -17.36 5.92
CA TYR A 358 -28.45 -18.26 5.23
C TYR A 358 -29.87 -17.68 5.23
N ASN A 359 -30.32 -17.26 4.05
CA ASN A 359 -31.68 -16.78 3.84
C ASN A 359 -32.21 -17.37 2.52
N PRO A 360 -32.85 -18.56 2.57
CA PRO A 360 -33.28 -19.25 1.37
C PRO A 360 -34.39 -18.53 0.61
N ALA A 361 -35.20 -17.73 1.31
CA ALA A 361 -36.23 -16.91 0.66
C ALA A 361 -35.64 -15.84 -0.25
N ARG A 362 -34.42 -15.36 0.03
CA ARG A 362 -33.75 -14.29 -0.74
C ARG A 362 -32.70 -14.81 -1.70
N TYR A 363 -31.92 -15.81 -1.30
CA TYR A 363 -30.75 -16.27 -2.07
C TYR A 363 -30.88 -17.70 -2.59
N GLY A 364 -31.97 -18.43 -2.27
CA GLY A 364 -32.10 -19.86 -2.52
C GLY A 364 -31.36 -20.71 -1.49
N GLU A 365 -31.37 -22.04 -1.64
CA GLU A 365 -30.77 -23.01 -0.70
C GLU A 365 -29.22 -23.02 -0.75
N ARG A 366 -28.61 -21.85 -0.53
CA ARG A 366 -27.15 -21.62 -0.52
C ARG A 366 -26.78 -20.60 0.55
N TRP A 367 -25.49 -20.53 0.88
CA TRP A 367 -24.95 -19.40 1.64
C TRP A 367 -25.16 -18.10 0.87
N ALA A 368 -25.43 -17.02 1.60
CA ALA A 368 -25.64 -15.71 1.03
C ALA A 368 -24.38 -15.24 0.28
N PRO A 369 -24.51 -14.56 -0.87
CA PRO A 369 -23.35 -14.02 -1.58
C PRO A 369 -22.63 -12.97 -0.73
N ILE A 370 -21.35 -12.75 -1.01
CA ILE A 370 -20.61 -11.61 -0.47
C ILE A 370 -21.32 -10.33 -0.92
N VAL A 371 -21.65 -9.43 0.00
CA VAL A 371 -22.25 -8.14 -0.36
C VAL A 371 -21.19 -7.04 -0.34
N VAL A 372 -21.13 -6.26 -1.41
CA VAL A 372 -20.32 -5.04 -1.51
C VAL A 372 -21.22 -3.82 -1.55
N SER A 373 -20.97 -2.83 -0.69
CA SER A 373 -21.70 -1.56 -0.69
C SER A 373 -20.81 -0.38 -0.33
N TRP A 374 -21.30 0.82 -0.60
CA TRP A 374 -20.69 2.07 -0.16
C TRP A 374 -21.52 2.72 0.94
N ALA A 375 -20.89 3.56 1.76
CA ALA A 375 -21.56 4.37 2.76
C ALA A 375 -20.93 5.76 2.85
N ARG A 376 -21.74 6.77 3.17
CA ARG A 376 -21.29 8.08 3.65
C ARG A 376 -21.29 8.07 5.16
N LEU A 377 -20.11 8.19 5.77
CA LEU A 377 -19.95 8.18 7.22
C LEU A 377 -19.90 9.61 7.80
N GLY A 378 -19.81 10.65 6.95
CA GLY A 378 -19.71 12.05 7.34
C GLY A 378 -18.29 12.46 7.73
N SER A 379 -18.04 13.78 7.86
CA SER A 379 -16.71 14.36 8.18
C SER A 379 -16.56 14.83 9.64
N GLN A 380 -17.54 14.51 10.49
CA GLN A 380 -17.71 15.08 11.82
C GLN A 380 -17.06 14.23 12.95
N GLY A 381 -16.32 13.17 12.62
CA GLY A 381 -15.74 12.24 13.58
C GLY A 381 -14.21 12.20 13.58
N ARG A 382 -13.62 11.83 14.72
CA ARG A 382 -12.16 11.64 14.89
C ARG A 382 -11.54 10.55 13.99
N ASN A 383 -12.31 9.85 13.14
CA ASN A 383 -11.89 8.62 12.45
C ASN A 383 -11.98 8.66 10.90
N ASP A 384 -12.41 9.77 10.29
CA ASP A 384 -12.94 9.75 8.91
C ASP A 384 -11.89 9.61 7.77
N VAL A 385 -10.59 9.73 8.07
CA VAL A 385 -9.50 9.51 7.08
C VAL A 385 -8.86 8.14 7.24
N VAL A 386 -9.01 7.49 8.40
CA VAL A 386 -8.22 6.31 8.77
C VAL A 386 -8.87 5.02 8.29
N ILE A 387 -10.20 4.96 8.20
CA ILE A 387 -10.93 3.76 7.78
C ILE A 387 -11.55 4.01 6.40
N ALA A 388 -10.84 3.61 5.35
CA ALA A 388 -11.29 3.75 3.96
C ALA A 388 -12.35 2.70 3.58
N GLY A 389 -12.40 1.59 4.30
CA GLY A 389 -13.46 0.60 4.19
C GLY A 389 -13.45 -0.38 5.35
N MET A 390 -14.31 -1.39 5.26
CA MET A 390 -14.40 -2.46 6.23
C MET A 390 -14.81 -3.75 5.53
N GLY A 391 -13.88 -4.71 5.46
CA GLY A 391 -14.13 -6.07 5.07
C GLY A 391 -14.32 -7.02 6.26
N ASN A 392 -15.28 -7.93 6.19
CA ASN A 392 -15.45 -9.01 7.16
C ASN A 392 -15.90 -10.31 6.50
N GLY A 393 -15.19 -11.39 6.75
CA GLY A 393 -15.64 -12.75 6.47
C GLY A 393 -16.49 -13.31 7.61
N GLN A 394 -17.46 -14.15 7.30
CA GLN A 394 -18.25 -14.88 8.29
C GLN A 394 -17.84 -16.35 8.34
N VAL A 395 -17.38 -16.78 9.51
CA VAL A 395 -16.94 -18.15 9.75
C VAL A 395 -18.09 -18.99 10.31
N VAL A 396 -18.34 -20.15 9.70
CA VAL A 396 -19.25 -21.19 10.19
C VAL A 396 -18.48 -22.52 10.17
N ASP A 397 -18.51 -23.26 11.27
CA ASP A 397 -17.93 -24.60 11.40
C ASP A 397 -16.50 -24.76 10.83
N GLY A 398 -15.66 -23.72 10.98
CA GLY A 398 -14.26 -23.74 10.54
C GLY A 398 -14.00 -23.29 9.10
N ALA A 399 -15.00 -22.79 8.38
CA ALA A 399 -14.84 -22.23 7.03
C ALA A 399 -15.45 -20.84 6.93
N ILE A 400 -14.87 -19.98 6.09
CA ILE A 400 -15.53 -18.72 5.70
C ILE A 400 -16.58 -19.08 4.64
N VAL A 401 -17.85 -18.73 4.89
CA VAL A 401 -18.98 -19.12 4.03
C VAL A 401 -19.63 -17.95 3.30
N THR A 402 -19.43 -16.73 3.80
CA THR A 402 -19.89 -15.48 3.18
C THR A 402 -19.07 -14.32 3.74
N GLY A 403 -19.35 -13.09 3.29
CA GLY A 403 -18.69 -11.90 3.81
C GLY A 403 -19.35 -10.61 3.35
N MET A 404 -18.78 -9.50 3.82
CA MET A 404 -19.32 -8.17 3.59
C MET A 404 -18.18 -7.17 3.43
N LEU A 405 -18.34 -6.26 2.47
CA LEU A 405 -17.43 -5.17 2.19
C LEU A 405 -18.21 -3.85 2.22
N ASN A 406 -17.79 -2.92 3.08
CA ASN A 406 -18.26 -1.54 3.07
C ASN A 406 -17.13 -0.59 2.67
N LEU A 407 -17.39 0.35 1.77
CA LEU A 407 -16.42 1.35 1.33
C LEU A 407 -16.90 2.75 1.74
N ASN A 408 -16.06 3.50 2.46
CA ASN A 408 -16.39 4.83 2.96
C ASN A 408 -16.07 5.90 1.91
N VAL A 409 -17.08 6.39 1.19
CA VAL A 409 -16.87 7.35 0.08
C VAL A 409 -16.37 8.72 0.55
N ASP A 410 -16.44 8.99 1.86
CA ASP A 410 -15.91 10.20 2.47
C ASP A 410 -14.41 10.11 2.77
N ALA A 411 -13.75 8.97 2.51
CA ALA A 411 -12.32 8.79 2.71
C ALA A 411 -11.48 9.69 1.79
N ARG A 412 -10.31 10.11 2.28
CA ARG A 412 -9.42 11.10 1.64
C ARG A 412 -7.97 10.63 1.66
N THR A 413 -7.17 11.15 0.73
CA THR A 413 -5.74 10.79 0.61
C THR A 413 -4.81 11.69 1.41
N ASP A 414 -5.34 12.77 2.00
CA ASP A 414 -4.58 13.77 2.73
C ASP A 414 -5.16 14.03 4.14
N ILE A 415 -4.30 14.57 5.00
CA ILE A 415 -4.65 14.91 6.39
C ILE A 415 -5.57 16.14 6.44
N SER A 416 -5.52 17.00 5.42
CA SER A 416 -6.41 18.17 5.26
C SER A 416 -7.86 17.80 4.92
N ARG A 417 -8.13 16.54 4.55
CA ARG A 417 -9.44 15.97 4.21
C ARG A 417 -10.08 16.56 2.95
N GLU A 418 -9.26 17.02 2.01
CA GLU A 418 -9.74 17.74 0.83
C GLU A 418 -9.70 16.86 -0.43
N THR A 419 -8.66 16.02 -0.57
CA THR A 419 -8.46 15.22 -1.80
C THR A 419 -9.19 13.88 -1.73
N PRO A 420 -10.20 13.61 -2.58
CA PRO A 420 -10.87 12.31 -2.68
C PRO A 420 -9.91 11.22 -3.12
N ILE A 421 -10.21 9.97 -2.74
CA ILE A 421 -9.48 8.82 -3.27
C ILE A 421 -9.77 8.69 -4.77
N PRO A 422 -8.74 8.66 -5.64
CA PRO A 422 -8.93 8.46 -7.07
C PRO A 422 -9.38 7.03 -7.37
N ASN A 423 -10.21 6.90 -8.41
CA ASN A 423 -10.67 5.59 -8.90
C ASN A 423 -9.52 4.75 -9.48
N GLY A 424 -9.79 3.47 -9.71
CA GLY A 424 -8.90 2.57 -10.41
C GLY A 424 -7.79 2.00 -9.53
N TYR A 425 -6.79 1.43 -10.21
CA TYR A 425 -5.68 0.68 -9.63
C TYR A 425 -4.31 1.31 -9.96
N GLY A 426 -4.28 2.64 -10.09
CA GLY A 426 -3.06 3.38 -10.39
C GLY A 426 -2.08 3.43 -9.22
N GLU A 427 -0.86 3.91 -9.50
CA GLU A 427 0.12 4.26 -8.46
C GLU A 427 -0.49 5.34 -7.53
N GLY A 428 -0.21 5.25 -6.24
CA GLY A 428 -0.80 6.12 -5.22
C GLY A 428 -1.73 5.37 -4.27
N ILE A 429 -2.45 6.15 -3.47
CA ILE A 429 -3.66 5.70 -2.80
C ILE A 429 -4.78 5.75 -3.85
N SER A 430 -5.51 4.65 -4.01
CA SER A 430 -6.58 4.51 -5.01
C SER A 430 -7.69 3.61 -4.48
N TRP A 431 -8.89 3.71 -5.06
CA TRP A 431 -10.02 2.86 -4.68
C TRP A 431 -9.71 1.38 -4.88
N GLY A 432 -9.01 1.03 -5.96
CA GLY A 432 -8.57 -0.33 -6.20
C GLY A 432 -7.68 -0.87 -5.09
N ARG A 433 -6.80 -0.04 -4.51
CA ARG A 433 -5.95 -0.43 -3.38
C ARG A 433 -6.76 -0.69 -2.10
N VAL A 434 -7.72 0.19 -1.78
CA VAL A 434 -8.64 0.02 -0.65
C VAL A 434 -9.47 -1.25 -0.84
N ILE A 435 -10.04 -1.46 -2.03
CA ILE A 435 -10.83 -2.65 -2.36
C ILE A 435 -10.02 -3.93 -2.14
N LEU A 436 -8.75 -3.98 -2.58
CA LEU A 436 -7.90 -5.16 -2.36
C LEU A 436 -7.58 -5.40 -0.87
N HIS A 437 -7.39 -4.34 -0.08
CA HIS A 437 -7.16 -4.45 1.36
C HIS A 437 -8.38 -5.03 2.07
N GLU A 438 -9.54 -4.42 1.84
CA GLU A 438 -10.75 -4.83 2.53
C GLU A 438 -11.26 -6.19 2.07
N LEU A 439 -11.16 -6.52 0.77
CA LEU A 439 -11.41 -7.88 0.33
C LEU A 439 -10.41 -8.87 0.95
N GLY A 440 -9.16 -8.48 1.23
CA GLY A 440 -8.24 -9.29 2.02
C GLY A 440 -8.84 -9.70 3.38
N HIS A 441 -9.46 -8.76 4.10
CA HIS A 441 -10.17 -9.05 5.35
C HIS A 441 -11.40 -9.93 5.17
N VAL A 442 -12.16 -9.77 4.07
CA VAL A 442 -13.28 -10.67 3.74
C VAL A 442 -12.81 -12.13 3.64
N PHE A 443 -11.62 -12.35 3.10
CA PHE A 443 -11.01 -13.67 2.93
C PHE A 443 -10.17 -14.13 4.12
N GLY A 444 -10.15 -13.35 5.21
CA GLY A 444 -9.49 -13.72 6.46
C GLY A 444 -8.02 -13.32 6.57
N LEU A 445 -7.49 -12.48 5.67
CA LEU A 445 -6.15 -11.89 5.83
C LEU A 445 -6.18 -10.78 6.88
N GLY A 446 -5.16 -10.74 7.73
CA GLY A 446 -4.98 -9.74 8.78
C GLY A 446 -3.94 -8.68 8.41
N HIS A 447 -3.76 -7.69 9.30
CA HIS A 447 -2.76 -6.64 9.12
C HIS A 447 -1.32 -7.11 9.31
N VAL A 448 -0.38 -6.41 8.68
CA VAL A 448 1.06 -6.69 8.75
C VAL A 448 1.91 -5.43 8.91
N GLU A 449 3.13 -5.58 9.42
CA GLU A 449 4.08 -4.46 9.57
C GLU A 449 4.64 -3.97 8.22
N SER A 450 4.79 -4.85 7.24
CA SER A 450 5.41 -4.52 5.96
C SER A 450 4.61 -3.45 5.20
N LYS A 451 5.19 -2.25 5.07
CA LYS A 451 4.61 -1.13 4.30
C LYS A 451 4.46 -1.42 2.80
N ASN A 452 5.12 -2.46 2.30
CA ASN A 452 4.99 -2.90 0.91
C ASN A 452 3.77 -3.80 0.67
N ALA A 453 3.11 -4.26 1.73
CA ALA A 453 1.90 -5.06 1.65
C ALA A 453 0.67 -4.19 1.41
N ILE A 454 -0.30 -4.72 0.67
CA ILE A 454 -1.67 -4.21 0.64
C ILE A 454 -2.26 -4.30 2.04
N MET A 455 -1.98 -5.39 2.79
CA MET A 455 -2.51 -5.62 4.13
C MET A 455 -1.82 -4.81 5.25
N HIS A 456 -0.97 -3.82 4.95
CA HIS A 456 -0.47 -2.93 6.00
C HIS A 456 -1.61 -2.08 6.58
N GLU A 457 -1.70 -1.92 7.90
CA GLU A 457 -2.85 -1.25 8.55
C GLU A 457 -3.00 0.24 8.18
N ALA A 458 -1.88 0.96 8.03
CA ALA A 458 -1.90 2.40 7.82
C ALA A 458 -1.82 2.73 6.32
N LEU A 459 -2.97 2.95 5.68
CA LEU A 459 -3.08 3.26 4.24
C LEU A 459 -2.14 4.40 3.80
N LEU A 460 -1.95 5.42 4.63
CA LEU A 460 -1.08 6.56 4.33
C LEU A 460 0.42 6.22 4.36
N GLU A 461 0.83 5.19 5.09
CA GLU A 461 2.22 4.76 5.28
C GLU A 461 2.68 3.69 4.28
N GLN A 462 1.74 3.13 3.53
CA GLN A 462 2.02 2.12 2.53
C GLN A 462 2.90 2.66 1.39
N THR A 463 3.79 1.81 0.86
CA THR A 463 4.55 2.11 -0.35
C THR A 463 3.60 2.24 -1.53
N ARG A 464 3.47 3.48 -2.04
CA ARG A 464 2.38 3.86 -2.94
C ARG A 464 2.57 3.44 -4.40
N SER A 465 3.71 2.89 -4.78
CA SER A 465 3.96 2.57 -6.19
C SER A 465 3.69 1.11 -6.56
N LEU A 466 3.42 0.24 -5.58
CA LEU A 466 2.91 -1.10 -5.83
C LEU A 466 1.38 -1.02 -6.02
N THR A 467 0.87 -1.43 -7.18
CA THR A 467 -0.56 -1.32 -7.53
C THR A 467 -1.37 -2.60 -7.30
N GLY A 468 -0.74 -3.63 -6.73
CA GLY A 468 -1.36 -4.92 -6.42
C GLY A 468 -0.75 -5.55 -5.17
N TYR A 469 -1.12 -6.79 -4.87
CA TYR A 469 -0.61 -7.55 -3.72
C TYR A 469 0.92 -7.66 -3.73
N GLY A 470 1.54 -7.35 -2.58
CA GLY A 470 2.95 -7.53 -2.30
C GLY A 470 3.32 -9.00 -2.10
N VAL A 471 4.59 -9.29 -1.84
CA VAL A 471 5.07 -10.68 -1.72
C VAL A 471 4.44 -11.40 -0.53
N GLY A 472 4.40 -10.75 0.62
CA GLY A 472 3.72 -11.29 1.81
C GLY A 472 2.23 -11.53 1.59
N ASP A 473 1.52 -10.59 0.96
CA ASP A 473 0.12 -10.79 0.59
C ASP A 473 -0.07 -11.99 -0.34
N ASN A 474 0.77 -12.13 -1.38
CA ASN A 474 0.70 -13.25 -2.31
C ASN A 474 1.03 -14.58 -1.63
N GLN A 475 1.93 -14.61 -0.65
CA GLN A 475 2.19 -15.79 0.17
C GLN A 475 0.93 -16.16 0.97
N ALA A 476 0.28 -15.19 1.59
CA ALA A 476 -0.98 -15.40 2.29
C ALA A 476 -2.06 -15.97 1.35
N TRP A 477 -2.21 -15.40 0.16
CA TRP A 477 -3.15 -15.89 -0.86
C TRP A 477 -2.88 -17.33 -1.30
N ARG A 478 -1.62 -17.76 -1.38
CA ARG A 478 -1.29 -19.17 -1.67
C ARG A 478 -1.70 -20.10 -0.53
N LEU A 479 -1.55 -19.66 0.72
CA LEU A 479 -1.92 -20.41 1.93
C LEU A 479 -3.44 -20.54 2.11
N ILE A 480 -4.22 -19.56 1.66
CA ILE A 480 -5.69 -19.62 1.73
C ILE A 480 -6.35 -20.03 0.40
N GLY A 481 -5.63 -19.97 -0.71
CA GLY A 481 -6.16 -20.21 -2.04
C GLY A 481 -6.07 -21.64 -2.55
N ARG A 482 -6.25 -21.80 -3.87
CA ARG A 482 -6.27 -23.09 -4.58
C ARG A 482 -4.99 -23.90 -4.41
N GLN A 483 -3.84 -23.23 -4.25
CA GLN A 483 -2.54 -23.89 -4.09
C GLN A 483 -2.44 -24.68 -2.76
N ALA A 484 -3.13 -24.25 -1.72
CA ALA A 484 -3.25 -24.99 -0.46
C ALA A 484 -4.28 -26.14 -0.52
N GLY A 485 -4.82 -26.45 -1.70
CA GLY A 485 -5.82 -27.49 -1.92
C GLY A 485 -7.25 -27.06 -1.60
N CYS A 486 -8.20 -27.94 -1.89
CA CYS A 486 -9.62 -27.75 -1.58
C CYS A 486 -9.90 -27.95 -0.08
N THR A 487 -10.99 -27.37 0.40
CA THR A 487 -11.55 -27.65 1.73
C THR A 487 -13.03 -27.99 1.62
N GLU A 488 -13.71 -28.27 2.73
CA GLU A 488 -15.14 -28.54 2.76
C GLU A 488 -15.90 -27.27 3.13
N THR A 489 -16.92 -26.94 2.34
CA THR A 489 -17.89 -25.90 2.70
C THR A 489 -18.98 -26.55 3.55
N PRO A 490 -19.22 -26.09 4.79
CA PRO A 490 -20.33 -26.60 5.61
C PRO A 490 -21.67 -26.41 4.90
N ALA A 491 -22.62 -27.31 5.14
CA ALA A 491 -23.95 -27.22 4.56
C ALA A 491 -24.67 -25.92 5.00
N PRO A 492 -25.31 -25.18 4.07
CA PRO A 492 -26.08 -23.98 4.38
C PRO A 492 -27.15 -24.22 5.44
N ARG A 493 -27.12 -23.44 6.52
CA ARG A 493 -28.06 -23.54 7.63
C ARG A 493 -28.20 -22.22 8.37
N GLN A 494 -29.29 -22.08 9.12
CA GLN A 494 -29.46 -20.92 9.99
C GLN A 494 -28.33 -20.84 11.03
N VAL A 495 -27.72 -19.66 11.12
CA VAL A 495 -26.65 -19.33 12.07
C VAL A 495 -26.88 -17.90 12.58
N PRO A 496 -26.44 -17.59 13.81
CA PRO A 496 -26.49 -16.22 14.32
C PRO A 496 -25.75 -15.25 13.38
N PRO A 497 -26.24 -14.00 13.25
CA PRO A 497 -25.49 -12.94 12.58
C PRO A 497 -24.17 -12.62 13.28
N ILE A 498 -23.28 -11.90 12.60
CA ILE A 498 -21.98 -11.51 13.16
C ILE A 498 -22.21 -10.61 14.39
N GLY A 499 -21.67 -11.02 15.55
CA GLY A 499 -21.86 -10.32 16.83
C GLY A 499 -23.08 -10.79 17.65
N GLY A 500 -23.88 -11.72 17.13
CA GLY A 500 -24.91 -12.41 17.92
C GLY A 500 -24.28 -13.39 18.91
N THR A 501 -24.72 -13.37 20.17
CA THR A 501 -24.30 -14.34 21.19
C THR A 501 -24.60 -15.77 20.71
N ARG A 502 -23.59 -16.66 20.74
CA ARG A 502 -23.85 -18.11 20.65
C ARG A 502 -24.74 -18.47 21.84
N VAL A 503 -25.99 -18.85 21.58
CA VAL A 503 -26.80 -19.54 22.60
C VAL A 503 -26.04 -20.83 22.91
N GLY A 504 -25.47 -20.90 24.12
CA GLY A 504 -24.74 -22.06 24.57
C GLY A 504 -25.64 -23.29 24.46
N THR A 505 -25.19 -24.28 23.70
CA THR A 505 -25.75 -25.64 23.76
C THR A 505 -25.60 -26.12 25.19
N THR A 506 -26.69 -26.00 25.96
CA THR A 506 -26.82 -26.62 27.26
C THR A 506 -26.88 -28.11 27.01
N THR A 507 -25.75 -28.78 27.25
CA THR A 507 -25.68 -30.23 27.33
C THR A 507 -26.68 -30.65 28.40
N THR A 508 -27.84 -31.17 27.97
CA THR A 508 -28.77 -31.81 28.88
C THR A 508 -28.15 -33.16 29.20
N THR A 509 -27.41 -33.21 30.31
CA THR A 509 -26.96 -34.45 30.93
C THR A 509 -28.21 -35.22 31.33
N ALA A 510 -28.50 -36.31 30.62
CA ALA A 510 -29.49 -37.28 31.05
C ALA A 510 -29.04 -37.88 32.38
N ALA A 511 -29.83 -37.68 33.42
CA ALA A 511 -29.69 -38.36 34.70
C ALA A 511 -30.79 -39.41 34.82
N ARG A 512 -30.34 -40.68 34.80
CA ARG A 512 -31.01 -41.96 35.11
C ARG A 512 -32.04 -42.52 34.15
#